data_AF-A0A4Q1JQK4-F1
#
_entry.id   AF-A0A4Q1JQK4-F1
#
_cell.length_a   1.000
_cell.length_b   1.000
_cell.length_c   1.000
_cell.angle_alpha   90.00
_cell.angle_beta   90.00
_cell.angle_gamma   90.00
#
_symmetry.space_group_name_H-M   'P 1'
#
loop_
_entity.id
_entity.type
_entity.pdbx_description
1 polymer ?
#
loop_
_entity_poly.entity_id
_entity_poly.type
_entity_poly.pdbx_seq_one_letter_code
_entity_poly.pdbx_strand_id
1 'polypeptide(L)'
;MKKLLLSLFICLGIIMISTQTFAQNNPGEKLQPYNGATYDYTFNGIQQGLLYEFYFSNSADGINKVGEIAAMASSMTGATGTVGSDNKATVSVEWPSNAAGTYATGLWLFVHVKDADESTICHNYNAVFIQPIANNFDVLVTNDKTGDATTSDVCPDISGLKAVVAPTPGYEAGTTTMNFTFNRSGSTNNWNLAYSIGQVGTGNYTYSFNGGTPVEITVNDNTTNIPSALVSGDAQTLQIVLDNVPGERPEFTITVTSATDAVTSVSAKTPNANVVETVKIMPVIGSFE
;
A
#
# COMPACT_ATOMS: atom_id res chain seq x y z
N MET A 1 1.18 60.19 -14.50
CA MET A 1 2.35 59.90 -15.37
C MET A 1 2.93 58.55 -14.97
N LYS A 2 3.22 57.67 -15.95
CA LYS A 2 4.02 56.42 -15.89
C LYS A 2 3.46 55.30 -14.97
N LYS A 3 2.74 54.30 -15.50
CA LYS A 3 3.20 53.05 -16.16
C LYS A 3 4.20 52.25 -15.30
N LEU A 4 3.83 51.06 -14.82
CA LEU A 4 4.50 49.79 -15.14
C LEU A 4 3.77 48.53 -14.61
N LEU A 5 3.51 47.60 -15.54
CA LEU A 5 3.42 46.11 -15.50
C LEU A 5 2.77 45.40 -14.30
N LEU A 6 1.65 44.66 -14.44
CA LEU A 6 1.43 43.42 -15.22
C LEU A 6 2.35 42.26 -14.80
N SER A 7 1.83 41.32 -14.01
CA SER A 7 2.16 39.90 -14.18
C SER A 7 0.98 39.01 -13.77
N LEU A 8 0.46 38.36 -14.80
CA LEU A 8 -0.65 37.43 -14.84
C LEU A 8 -0.03 36.01 -14.86
N PHE A 9 -0.36 35.18 -13.88
CA PHE A 9 -0.24 33.71 -13.94
C PHE A 9 -1.50 33.21 -13.24
N ILE A 10 -2.60 32.86 -13.93
CA ILE A 10 -2.80 31.63 -14.71
C ILE A 10 -2.04 30.45 -14.07
N CYS A 11 -2.63 29.88 -13.02
CA CYS A 11 -2.58 28.43 -12.81
C CYS A 11 -3.98 27.89 -13.12
N LEU A 12 -4.15 27.61 -14.41
CA LEU A 12 -5.14 26.67 -14.92
C LEU A 12 -4.99 25.33 -14.17
N GLY A 13 -6.13 24.65 -14.03
CA GLY A 13 -6.33 23.47 -13.21
C GLY A 13 -5.30 22.35 -13.37
N ILE A 14 -5.01 21.75 -12.22
CA ILE A 14 -4.81 20.32 -12.13
C ILE A 14 -6.04 19.82 -11.40
N ILE A 15 -7.07 19.46 -12.17
CA ILE A 15 -7.99 18.42 -11.73
C ILE A 15 -7.08 17.21 -11.53
N MET A 16 -6.76 16.91 -10.28
CA MET A 16 -6.26 15.59 -9.92
C MET A 16 -7.38 14.61 -10.25
N ILE A 17 -7.43 14.19 -11.51
CA ILE A 17 -7.94 12.87 -11.83
C ILE A 17 -6.99 11.98 -11.04
N SER A 18 -7.46 11.44 -9.91
CA SER A 18 -6.77 10.36 -9.25
C SER A 18 -6.74 9.24 -10.29
N THR A 19 -5.64 9.13 -11.01
CA THR A 19 -5.31 7.92 -11.72
C THR A 19 -5.00 6.91 -10.62
N GLN A 20 -6.04 6.37 -10.01
CA GLN A 20 -5.98 5.05 -9.43
C GLN A 20 -5.65 4.15 -10.61
N THR A 21 -4.36 4.04 -10.91
CA THR A 21 -3.85 3.07 -11.85
C THR A 21 -4.22 1.71 -11.27
N PHE A 22 -5.28 1.13 -11.82
CA PHE A 22 -5.74 -0.22 -11.56
C PHE A 22 -4.58 -1.18 -11.82
N ALA A 23 -3.82 -1.48 -10.77
CA ALA A 23 -2.83 -2.57 -10.78
C ALA A 23 -3.50 -3.95 -10.97
N GLN A 24 -4.84 -4.02 -10.93
CA GLN A 24 -5.69 -5.21 -10.80
C GLN A 24 -5.98 -5.97 -12.12
N ASN A 25 -5.25 -5.69 -13.19
CA ASN A 25 -5.61 -6.18 -14.53
C ASN A 25 -4.76 -7.36 -15.02
N ASN A 26 -3.94 -7.98 -14.17
CA ASN A 26 -3.33 -9.25 -14.55
C ASN A 26 -4.41 -10.34 -14.61
N PRO A 27 -4.48 -11.13 -15.70
CA PRO A 27 -5.51 -12.16 -15.87
C PRO A 27 -5.60 -13.14 -14.68
N GLY A 28 -4.46 -13.46 -14.04
CA GLY A 28 -4.43 -14.32 -12.85
C GLY A 28 -5.15 -13.72 -11.65
N GLU A 29 -5.05 -12.41 -11.42
CA GLU A 29 -5.70 -11.73 -10.30
C GLU A 29 -7.21 -11.67 -10.46
N LYS A 30 -7.73 -11.60 -11.70
CA LYS A 30 -9.18 -11.64 -11.97
C LYS A 30 -9.79 -13.00 -11.62
N LEU A 31 -9.04 -14.09 -11.82
CA LEU A 31 -9.45 -15.45 -11.47
C LEU A 31 -9.29 -15.73 -9.96
N GLN A 32 -8.51 -14.91 -9.26
CA GLN A 32 -8.27 -15.01 -7.82
C GLN A 32 -8.49 -13.65 -7.14
N PRO A 33 -9.73 -13.13 -7.17
CA PRO A 33 -10.02 -11.81 -6.67
C PRO A 33 -9.88 -11.76 -5.16
N TYR A 34 -9.38 -10.62 -4.69
CA TYR A 34 -9.29 -10.32 -3.28
C TYR A 34 -10.65 -9.96 -2.67
N ASN A 35 -10.86 -10.37 -1.41
CA ASN A 35 -12.02 -9.92 -0.63
C ASN A 35 -12.15 -8.38 -0.63
N GLY A 36 -13.35 -7.84 -0.83
CA GLY A 36 -13.60 -6.40 -0.79
C GLY A 36 -13.10 -5.61 -2.01
N ALA A 37 -12.44 -6.25 -2.98
CA ALA A 37 -11.97 -5.59 -4.19
C ALA A 37 -13.00 -5.66 -5.33
N THR A 38 -12.96 -4.70 -6.23
CA THR A 38 -13.80 -4.67 -7.43
C THR A 38 -12.99 -5.06 -8.66
N TYR A 39 -13.53 -5.96 -9.48
CA TYR A 39 -12.89 -6.39 -10.72
C TYR A 39 -13.85 -6.34 -11.90
N ASP A 40 -13.34 -5.89 -13.06
CA ASP A 40 -14.06 -5.95 -14.32
C ASP A 40 -13.75 -7.24 -15.07
N TYR A 41 -14.80 -8.03 -15.31
CA TYR A 41 -14.78 -9.25 -16.10
C TYR A 41 -15.32 -8.97 -17.49
N THR A 42 -14.61 -9.41 -18.52
CA THR A 42 -15.00 -9.15 -19.91
C THR A 42 -14.90 -10.42 -20.74
N PHE A 43 -15.99 -10.77 -21.41
CA PHE A 43 -16.02 -11.78 -22.45
C PHE A 43 -15.98 -11.09 -23.81
N ASN A 44 -15.01 -11.47 -24.64
CA ASN A 44 -14.77 -10.90 -25.96
C ASN A 44 -15.33 -11.81 -27.06
N GLY A 45 -15.49 -11.26 -28.27
CA GLY A 45 -15.87 -12.02 -29.45
C GLY A 45 -17.35 -12.40 -29.48
N ILE A 46 -18.18 -11.69 -28.72
CA ILE A 46 -19.63 -11.86 -28.75
C ILE A 46 -20.15 -10.98 -29.88
N GLN A 47 -21.02 -11.52 -30.74
CA GLN A 47 -21.57 -10.77 -31.87
C GLN A 47 -22.37 -9.54 -31.38
N GLN A 48 -22.11 -8.39 -32.02
CA GLN A 48 -22.86 -7.15 -31.79
C GLN A 48 -24.38 -7.35 -31.91
N GLY A 49 -25.14 -6.68 -31.04
CA GLY A 49 -26.60 -6.66 -31.07
C GLY A 49 -27.27 -7.77 -30.27
N LEU A 50 -26.52 -8.77 -29.80
CA LEU A 50 -27.04 -9.81 -28.91
C LEU A 50 -27.26 -9.26 -27.49
N LEU A 51 -28.26 -9.80 -26.79
CA LEU A 51 -28.46 -9.53 -25.36
C LEU A 51 -27.53 -10.43 -24.56
N TYR A 52 -27.02 -9.91 -23.45
CA TYR A 52 -26.23 -10.68 -22.49
C TYR A 52 -26.75 -10.52 -21.06
N GLU A 53 -26.52 -11.55 -20.25
CA GLU A 53 -26.75 -11.58 -18.81
C GLU A 53 -25.59 -12.31 -18.11
N PHE A 54 -25.09 -11.72 -17.03
CA PHE A 54 -24.09 -12.30 -16.15
C PHE A 54 -24.72 -12.81 -14.87
N TYR A 55 -24.23 -13.96 -14.39
CA TYR A 55 -24.60 -14.52 -13.09
C TYR A 55 -23.51 -15.44 -12.54
N PHE A 56 -23.50 -15.64 -11.23
CA PHE A 56 -22.63 -16.59 -10.56
C PHE A 56 -23.35 -17.90 -10.26
N SER A 57 -22.66 -19.03 -10.41
CA SER A 57 -23.12 -20.35 -9.96
C SER A 57 -22.05 -21.06 -9.15
N ASN A 58 -22.47 -21.95 -8.24
CA ASN A 58 -21.58 -22.90 -7.56
C ASN A 58 -21.28 -24.16 -8.39
N SER A 59 -21.87 -24.29 -9.57
CA SER A 59 -21.72 -25.44 -10.48
C SER A 59 -21.13 -25.01 -11.81
N ALA A 60 -20.36 -25.91 -12.42
CA ALA A 60 -19.92 -25.76 -13.82
C ALA A 60 -21.09 -25.97 -14.81
N ASP A 61 -22.17 -26.59 -14.36
CA ASP A 61 -23.40 -26.79 -15.13
C ASP A 61 -24.31 -25.57 -14.97
N GLY A 62 -23.95 -24.46 -15.60
CA GLY A 62 -24.71 -23.20 -15.52
C GLY A 62 -25.96 -23.15 -16.40
N ILE A 63 -26.23 -24.20 -17.18
CA ILE A 63 -27.43 -24.29 -18.01
C ILE A 63 -28.66 -24.26 -17.09
N ASN A 64 -29.61 -23.36 -17.38
CA ASN A 64 -30.81 -23.07 -16.56
C ASN A 64 -30.55 -22.41 -15.19
N LYS A 65 -29.41 -21.71 -15.01
CA LYS A 65 -29.08 -21.00 -13.76
C LYS A 65 -29.14 -21.91 -12.52
N VAL A 66 -28.91 -23.21 -12.71
CA VAL A 66 -28.86 -24.16 -11.59
C VAL A 66 -27.69 -23.78 -10.69
N GLY A 67 -27.96 -23.66 -9.39
CA GLY A 67 -26.96 -23.24 -8.41
C GLY A 67 -26.61 -21.76 -8.47
N GLU A 68 -27.43 -20.93 -9.11
CA GLU A 68 -27.25 -19.47 -9.11
C GLU A 68 -27.17 -18.91 -7.69
N ILE A 69 -26.21 -18.01 -7.49
CA ILE A 69 -25.95 -17.38 -6.20
C ILE A 69 -26.53 -15.97 -6.25
N ALA A 70 -27.83 -15.87 -5.96
CA ALA A 70 -28.57 -14.60 -5.98
C ALA A 70 -27.94 -13.50 -5.10
N ALA A 71 -27.23 -13.87 -4.03
CA ALA A 71 -26.52 -12.92 -3.17
C ALA A 71 -25.46 -12.08 -3.94
N MET A 72 -24.82 -12.67 -4.95
CA MET A 72 -23.83 -11.97 -5.78
C MET A 72 -24.46 -11.01 -6.79
N ALA A 73 -25.76 -11.11 -7.08
CA ALA A 73 -26.43 -10.22 -8.03
C ALA A 73 -26.32 -8.75 -7.61
N SER A 74 -26.41 -8.48 -6.31
CA SER A 74 -26.32 -7.13 -5.74
C SER A 74 -24.92 -6.51 -5.85
N SER A 75 -23.89 -7.32 -6.06
CA SER A 75 -22.51 -6.84 -6.18
C SER A 75 -22.03 -6.71 -7.63
N MET A 76 -22.92 -6.95 -8.60
CA MET A 76 -22.62 -6.82 -10.02
C MET A 76 -23.21 -5.53 -10.60
N THR A 77 -22.39 -4.74 -11.28
CA THR A 77 -22.81 -3.59 -12.09
C THR A 77 -22.62 -3.90 -13.57
N GLY A 78 -23.65 -3.62 -14.37
CA GLY A 78 -23.65 -3.94 -15.82
C GLY A 78 -23.90 -5.42 -16.13
N ALA A 79 -24.51 -6.16 -15.21
CA ALA A 79 -24.76 -7.60 -15.36
C ALA A 79 -25.64 -7.95 -16.57
N THR A 80 -26.44 -7.02 -17.09
CA THR A 80 -27.26 -7.23 -18.29
C THR A 80 -27.06 -6.10 -19.28
N GLY A 81 -27.17 -6.40 -20.58
CA GLY A 81 -27.10 -5.38 -21.61
C GLY A 81 -27.22 -5.93 -23.03
N THR A 82 -26.86 -5.08 -23.99
CA THR A 82 -26.74 -5.44 -25.40
C THR A 82 -25.28 -5.28 -25.80
N VAL A 83 -24.74 -6.27 -26.53
CA VAL A 83 -23.35 -6.26 -26.99
C VAL A 83 -23.14 -5.11 -27.98
N GLY A 84 -22.19 -4.23 -27.65
CA GLY A 84 -21.83 -3.07 -28.45
C GLY A 84 -21.01 -3.41 -29.70
N SER A 85 -20.59 -2.37 -30.42
CA SER A 85 -19.73 -2.51 -31.62
C SER A 85 -18.30 -2.99 -31.30
N ASP A 86 -17.93 -3.04 -30.03
CA ASP A 86 -16.65 -3.57 -29.55
C ASP A 86 -16.66 -5.11 -29.41
N ASN A 87 -17.81 -5.75 -29.60
CA ASN A 87 -18.01 -7.20 -29.49
C ASN A 87 -17.67 -7.74 -28.09
N LYS A 88 -18.01 -6.97 -27.05
CA LYS A 88 -17.74 -7.30 -25.64
C LYS A 88 -18.99 -7.28 -24.78
N ALA A 89 -18.99 -8.14 -23.78
CA ALA A 89 -19.86 -8.02 -22.62
C ALA A 89 -18.98 -7.88 -21.38
N THR A 90 -19.24 -6.85 -20.58
CA THR A 90 -18.45 -6.54 -19.38
C THR A 90 -19.37 -6.42 -18.17
N VAL A 91 -18.92 -6.97 -17.05
CA VAL A 91 -19.55 -6.82 -15.74
C VAL A 91 -18.48 -6.42 -14.72
N SER A 92 -18.81 -5.43 -13.89
CA SER A 92 -18.00 -5.05 -12.73
C SER A 92 -18.53 -5.76 -11.50
N VAL A 93 -17.66 -6.42 -10.75
CA VAL A 93 -18.06 -7.22 -9.57
C VAL A 93 -17.30 -6.73 -8.35
N GLU A 94 -18.04 -6.26 -7.34
CA GLU A 94 -17.52 -5.97 -6.01
C GLU A 94 -17.52 -7.26 -5.17
N TRP A 95 -16.34 -7.76 -4.80
CA TRP A 95 -16.26 -9.00 -4.03
C TRP A 95 -16.58 -8.76 -2.56
N PRO A 96 -17.44 -9.57 -1.92
CA PRO A 96 -17.71 -9.44 -0.48
C PRO A 96 -16.43 -9.50 0.37
N SER A 97 -16.42 -8.81 1.50
CA SER A 97 -15.27 -8.76 2.42
C SER A 97 -14.88 -10.12 3.03
N ASN A 98 -15.75 -11.13 2.96
CA ASN A 98 -15.45 -12.51 3.35
C ASN A 98 -15.48 -13.52 2.18
N ALA A 99 -15.42 -13.06 0.92
CA ALA A 99 -15.65 -13.89 -0.26
C ALA A 99 -14.86 -15.21 -0.26
N ALA A 100 -13.58 -15.19 0.08
CA ALA A 100 -12.75 -16.40 0.16
C ALA A 100 -13.22 -17.41 1.22
N GLY A 101 -13.86 -16.95 2.28
CA GLY A 101 -14.46 -17.80 3.31
C GLY A 101 -15.82 -18.36 2.88
N THR A 102 -16.70 -17.49 2.35
CA THR A 102 -18.05 -17.89 1.89
C THR A 102 -17.98 -18.79 0.64
N TYR A 103 -17.03 -18.54 -0.26
CA TYR A 103 -16.87 -19.21 -1.55
C TYR A 103 -15.53 -19.96 -1.63
N ALA A 104 -15.16 -20.68 -0.57
CA ALA A 104 -13.87 -21.37 -0.47
C ALA A 104 -13.60 -22.37 -1.61
N THR A 105 -14.65 -22.96 -2.18
CA THR A 105 -14.58 -23.89 -3.33
C THR A 105 -14.59 -23.18 -4.69
N GLY A 106 -14.60 -21.85 -4.71
CA GLY A 106 -14.75 -21.02 -5.90
C GLY A 106 -16.16 -21.01 -6.49
N LEU A 107 -16.35 -20.16 -7.48
CA LEU A 107 -17.59 -19.90 -8.21
C LEU A 107 -17.34 -19.91 -9.71
N TRP A 108 -18.39 -20.09 -10.49
CA TRP A 108 -18.39 -19.91 -11.93
C TRP A 108 -19.13 -18.64 -12.29
N LEU A 109 -18.46 -17.69 -12.96
CA LEU A 109 -19.09 -16.52 -13.56
C LEU A 109 -19.51 -16.89 -14.98
N PHE A 110 -20.81 -16.91 -15.22
CA PHE A 110 -21.40 -17.17 -16.53
C PHE A 110 -21.70 -15.87 -17.27
N VAL A 111 -21.55 -15.92 -18.59
CA VAL A 111 -22.25 -15.03 -19.53
C VAL A 111 -23.24 -15.86 -20.32
N HIS A 112 -24.52 -15.49 -20.24
CA HIS A 112 -25.59 -16.00 -21.06
C HIS A 112 -25.88 -15.00 -22.17
N VAL A 113 -25.80 -15.45 -23.42
CA VAL A 113 -26.07 -14.64 -24.61
C VAL A 113 -27.31 -15.17 -25.32
N LYS A 114 -28.21 -14.27 -25.69
CA LYS A 114 -29.45 -14.59 -26.43
C LYS A 114 -29.74 -13.54 -27.50
N ASP A 115 -30.53 -13.93 -28.50
CA ASP A 115 -31.04 -12.99 -29.49
C ASP A 115 -32.01 -11.97 -28.85
N ALA A 116 -32.10 -10.77 -29.44
CA ALA A 116 -32.94 -9.68 -28.96
C ALA A 116 -34.44 -10.00 -29.12
N ASP A 117 -34.80 -10.82 -30.09
CA ASP A 117 -36.20 -11.19 -30.39
C ASP A 117 -36.76 -12.31 -29.49
N GLU A 118 -36.04 -12.67 -28.40
CA GLU A 118 -36.44 -13.62 -27.32
C GLU A 118 -36.99 -14.99 -27.75
N SER A 119 -36.94 -15.34 -29.04
CA SER A 119 -37.33 -16.68 -29.47
C SER A 119 -36.33 -17.69 -28.90
N THR A 120 -36.83 -18.63 -28.12
CA THR A 120 -36.13 -19.53 -27.18
C THR A 120 -35.15 -20.53 -27.80
N ILE A 121 -34.73 -20.32 -29.05
CA ILE A 121 -34.09 -21.35 -29.88
C ILE A 121 -32.56 -21.16 -29.96
N CYS A 122 -32.01 -19.98 -29.67
CA CYS A 122 -30.57 -19.71 -29.78
C CYS A 122 -30.01 -19.03 -28.52
N HIS A 123 -29.77 -19.84 -27.47
CA HIS A 123 -29.10 -19.41 -26.25
C HIS A 123 -27.69 -20.01 -26.24
N ASN A 124 -26.69 -19.22 -25.88
CA ASN A 124 -25.33 -19.70 -25.69
C ASN A 124 -24.78 -19.25 -24.33
N TYR A 125 -23.92 -20.08 -23.75
CA TYR A 125 -23.35 -19.85 -22.43
C TYR A 125 -21.84 -20.02 -22.51
N ASN A 126 -21.12 -19.17 -21.80
CA ASN A 126 -19.71 -19.36 -21.52
C ASN A 126 -19.45 -19.03 -20.05
N ALA A 127 -18.39 -19.58 -19.48
CA ALA A 127 -18.10 -19.43 -18.06
C ALA A 127 -16.62 -19.37 -17.77
N VAL A 128 -16.29 -18.79 -16.63
CA VAL A 128 -14.95 -18.80 -16.06
C VAL A 128 -15.02 -19.17 -14.59
N PHE A 129 -14.11 -20.03 -14.14
CA PHE A 129 -13.98 -20.37 -12.73
C PHE A 129 -13.16 -19.29 -12.01
N ILE A 130 -13.68 -18.83 -10.88
CA ILE A 130 -13.10 -17.77 -10.06
C ILE A 130 -13.05 -18.27 -8.62
N GLN A 131 -11.87 -18.23 -8.01
CA GLN A 131 -11.68 -18.60 -6.61
C GLN A 131 -11.19 -17.41 -5.81
N PRO A 132 -12.07 -16.74 -5.05
CA PRO A 132 -11.67 -15.60 -4.24
C PRO A 132 -10.62 -16.01 -3.21
N ILE A 133 -9.64 -15.15 -2.99
CA ILE A 133 -8.58 -15.37 -2.02
C ILE A 133 -8.68 -14.32 -0.91
N ALA A 134 -8.37 -14.77 0.31
CA ALA A 134 -8.33 -13.86 1.44
C ALA A 134 -7.20 -12.85 1.21
N ASN A 135 -7.44 -11.59 1.55
CA ASN A 135 -6.35 -10.61 1.61
C ASN A 135 -5.32 -11.08 2.63
N ASN A 136 -4.08 -11.23 2.18
CA ASN A 136 -2.94 -11.52 3.04
C ASN A 136 -2.10 -10.26 3.25
N PHE A 137 -2.75 -9.09 3.29
CA PHE A 137 -2.07 -7.81 3.48
C PHE A 137 -1.33 -7.82 4.81
N ASP A 138 -0.02 -7.63 4.72
CA ASP A 138 0.85 -7.55 5.87
C ASP A 138 1.95 -6.50 5.65
N VAL A 139 2.43 -5.91 6.74
CA VAL A 139 3.47 -4.87 6.70
C VAL A 139 4.52 -5.16 7.76
N LEU A 140 5.71 -5.47 7.28
CA LEU A 140 6.90 -5.72 8.07
C LEU A 140 7.78 -4.48 8.10
N VAL A 141 8.18 -4.02 9.28
CA VAL A 141 9.28 -3.03 9.38
C VAL A 141 10.59 -3.77 9.69
N THR A 142 11.68 -3.38 9.04
CA THR A 142 13.05 -3.91 9.25
C THR A 142 14.06 -2.77 9.29
N ASN A 143 15.19 -2.94 9.99
CA ASN A 143 16.33 -2.04 9.87
C ASN A 143 17.30 -2.52 8.77
N ASP A 144 18.10 -1.61 8.22
CA ASP A 144 19.01 -1.91 7.10
C ASP A 144 20.20 -2.82 7.47
N LYS A 145 20.45 -3.07 8.77
CA LYS A 145 21.72 -3.70 9.19
C LYS A 145 21.71 -5.21 9.34
N THR A 146 20.56 -5.87 9.39
CA THR A 146 20.50 -7.34 9.43
C THR A 146 19.09 -7.77 9.08
N GLY A 147 18.96 -8.68 8.12
CA GLY A 147 17.70 -9.39 7.92
C GLY A 147 17.12 -9.86 9.26
N ASP A 148 15.89 -9.43 9.54
CA ASP A 148 15.03 -9.92 10.61
C ASP A 148 15.45 -9.65 12.08
N ALA A 149 16.48 -8.85 12.36
CA ALA A 149 16.82 -8.52 13.75
C ALA A 149 15.97 -7.33 14.27
N THR A 150 15.07 -7.63 15.20
CA THR A 150 14.23 -6.63 15.90
C THR A 150 15.03 -5.71 16.83
N THR A 151 16.31 -6.01 17.06
CA THR A 151 17.29 -5.17 17.77
C THR A 151 18.61 -5.13 16.98
N SER A 152 19.15 -3.93 16.76
CA SER A 152 20.46 -3.73 16.12
C SER A 152 21.25 -2.63 16.83
N ASP A 153 22.58 -2.79 16.89
CA ASP A 153 23.49 -1.76 17.39
C ASP A 153 24.15 -1.03 16.20
N VAL A 154 24.08 0.30 16.19
CA VAL A 154 24.76 1.14 15.18
C VAL A 154 26.00 1.79 15.77
N CYS A 155 27.14 1.60 15.12
CA CYS A 155 28.33 2.39 15.40
C CYS A 155 28.12 3.84 14.88
N PRO A 156 28.41 4.85 15.70
CA PRO A 156 28.40 6.24 15.27
C PRO A 156 29.29 6.49 14.05
N ASP A 157 28.85 7.34 13.12
CA ASP A 157 29.70 7.75 12.00
C ASP A 157 30.70 8.84 12.45
N ILE A 158 31.97 8.52 12.29
CA ILE A 158 33.11 9.36 12.67
C ILE A 158 33.70 10.14 11.50
N SER A 159 33.14 10.03 10.30
CA SER A 159 33.63 10.68 9.08
C SER A 159 33.62 12.21 9.17
N GLY A 160 32.72 12.78 9.99
CA GLY A 160 32.59 14.22 10.23
C GLY A 160 33.43 14.78 11.39
N LEU A 161 34.21 13.95 12.08
CA LEU A 161 35.02 14.43 13.22
C LEU A 161 36.09 15.41 12.74
N LYS A 162 36.13 16.58 13.39
CA LYS A 162 37.17 17.59 13.15
C LYS A 162 38.29 17.46 14.17
N ALA A 163 39.53 17.72 13.74
CA ALA A 163 40.64 17.85 14.67
C ALA A 163 40.38 19.02 15.62
N VAL A 164 40.54 18.78 16.92
CA VAL A 164 40.45 19.82 17.95
C VAL A 164 41.70 20.69 17.87
N VAL A 165 41.56 21.94 17.42
CA VAL A 165 42.69 22.87 17.17
C VAL A 165 43.04 23.71 18.42
N ALA A 166 42.17 23.72 19.43
CA ALA A 166 42.39 24.36 20.72
C ALA A 166 41.62 23.62 21.82
N PRO A 167 42.05 23.65 23.10
CA PRO A 167 41.36 22.97 24.19
C PRO A 167 39.91 23.46 24.30
N THR A 168 38.96 22.58 23.99
CA THR A 168 37.52 22.81 24.18
C THR A 168 36.97 21.79 25.18
N PRO A 169 35.93 22.14 25.97
CA PRO A 169 35.29 21.22 26.92
C PRO A 169 34.41 20.14 26.25
N GLY A 170 34.75 19.70 25.04
CA GLY A 170 34.00 18.71 24.27
C GLY A 170 34.49 18.62 22.81
N TYR A 171 33.93 17.65 22.08
CA TYR A 171 34.18 17.45 20.64
C TYR A 171 32.85 17.31 19.89
N GLU A 172 32.83 17.71 18.61
CA GLU A 172 31.70 17.43 17.71
C GLU A 172 31.65 15.92 17.46
N ALA A 173 30.66 15.21 17.99
CA ALA A 173 30.56 13.75 17.89
C ALA A 173 30.01 13.23 16.55
N GLY A 174 29.87 14.13 15.57
CA GLY A 174 29.31 13.80 14.26
C GLY A 174 27.84 13.41 14.30
N THR A 175 27.37 12.79 13.22
CA THR A 175 25.99 12.34 13.07
C THR A 175 25.93 10.85 12.85
N THR A 176 24.82 10.19 13.17
CA THR A 176 24.58 8.79 12.85
C THR A 176 23.35 8.68 11.95
N THR A 177 23.49 8.01 10.80
CA THR A 177 22.35 7.73 9.91
C THR A 177 21.85 6.30 10.13
N MET A 178 20.54 6.16 10.30
CA MET A 178 19.81 4.92 10.44
C MET A 178 18.71 4.86 9.37
N ASN A 179 18.44 3.68 8.86
CA ASN A 179 17.42 3.46 7.84
C ASN A 179 16.54 2.28 8.24
N PHE A 180 15.24 2.48 8.09
CA PHE A 180 14.20 1.50 8.30
C PHE A 180 13.42 1.32 7.01
N THR A 181 13.07 0.08 6.69
CA THR A 181 12.27 -0.25 5.51
C THR A 181 10.96 -0.90 5.95
N PHE A 182 9.84 -0.32 5.50
CA PHE A 182 8.51 -0.91 5.60
C PHE A 182 8.23 -1.73 4.34
N ASN A 183 8.13 -3.04 4.49
CA ASN A 183 7.89 -4.00 3.43
C ASN A 183 6.46 -4.52 3.52
N ARG A 184 5.68 -4.29 2.47
CA ARG A 184 4.36 -4.85 2.31
C ARG A 184 4.41 -6.21 1.62
N SER A 185 3.52 -7.11 2.02
CA SER A 185 3.26 -8.36 1.29
C SER A 185 1.77 -8.66 1.15
N GLY A 186 1.43 -9.56 0.22
CA GLY A 186 0.08 -10.13 0.05
C GLY A 186 -0.96 -9.24 -0.65
N SER A 187 -0.55 -8.11 -1.21
CA SER A 187 -1.35 -7.23 -2.11
C SER A 187 -0.39 -6.45 -3.02
N THR A 188 -0.89 -5.93 -4.16
CA THR A 188 -0.18 -4.99 -5.05
C THR A 188 -0.77 -3.57 -5.04
N ASN A 189 -1.91 -3.35 -4.36
CA ASN A 189 -2.60 -2.05 -4.27
C ASN A 189 -1.77 -0.94 -3.59
N ASN A 190 -2.24 0.31 -3.64
CA ASN A 190 -1.75 1.30 -2.69
C ASN A 190 -2.20 0.94 -1.27
N TRP A 191 -1.54 1.50 -0.26
CA TRP A 191 -1.83 1.21 1.13
C TRP A 191 -1.60 2.44 2.00
N ASN A 192 -2.26 2.52 3.15
CA ASN A 192 -2.05 3.60 4.10
C ASN A 192 -1.13 3.11 5.21
N LEU A 193 -0.19 3.95 5.61
CA LEU A 193 0.77 3.65 6.68
C LEU A 193 0.74 4.78 7.71
N ALA A 194 0.57 4.43 8.98
CA ALA A 194 0.87 5.28 10.12
C ALA A 194 1.90 4.58 11.01
N TYR A 195 2.82 5.36 11.58
CA TYR A 195 3.87 4.85 12.44
C TYR A 195 4.28 5.89 13.49
N SER A 196 5.06 5.47 14.47
CA SER A 196 5.66 6.36 15.46
C SER A 196 7.16 6.11 15.58
N ILE A 197 7.90 7.18 15.89
CA ILE A 197 9.32 7.16 16.22
C ILE A 197 9.43 7.45 17.71
N GLY A 198 9.77 6.45 18.51
CA GLY A 198 10.15 6.60 19.91
C GLY A 198 11.64 6.83 20.05
N GLN A 199 12.05 7.72 20.96
CA GLN A 199 13.46 7.92 21.31
C GLN A 199 13.63 7.84 22.83
N VAL A 200 14.63 7.09 23.28
CA VAL A 200 15.14 7.11 24.66
C VAL A 200 16.58 7.61 24.62
N GLY A 201 16.90 8.60 25.45
CA GLY A 201 18.23 9.23 25.50
C GLY A 201 18.20 10.67 24.97
N THR A 202 19.39 11.24 24.76
CA THR A 202 19.56 12.63 24.28
C THR A 202 20.13 12.68 22.85
N GLY A 203 20.07 13.85 22.23
CA GLY A 203 20.52 14.10 20.84
C GLY A 203 19.35 14.44 19.92
N ASN A 204 19.44 15.58 19.23
CA ASN A 204 18.45 15.98 18.23
C ASN A 204 18.52 15.04 17.04
N TYR A 205 17.40 14.84 16.35
CA TYR A 205 17.42 14.08 15.11
C TYR A 205 16.53 14.71 14.05
N THR A 206 16.83 14.40 12.80
CA THR A 206 15.93 14.64 11.68
C THR A 206 15.44 13.30 11.14
N TYR A 207 14.24 13.28 10.57
CA TYR A 207 13.76 12.13 9.82
C TYR A 207 13.27 12.52 8.43
N SER A 208 13.37 11.61 7.47
CA SER A 208 12.77 11.74 6.15
C SER A 208 12.13 10.43 5.71
N PHE A 209 11.00 10.52 5.02
CA PHE A 209 10.28 9.37 4.48
C PHE A 209 10.36 9.38 2.95
N ASN A 210 10.84 8.29 2.36
CA ASN A 210 11.11 8.12 0.92
C ASN A 210 11.94 9.26 0.30
N GLY A 211 12.92 9.78 1.03
CA GLY A 211 13.75 10.92 0.57
C GLY A 211 12.99 12.25 0.49
N GLY A 212 11.84 12.36 1.15
CA GLY A 212 11.12 13.62 1.31
C GLY A 212 11.90 14.65 2.13
N THR A 213 11.33 15.85 2.27
CA THR A 213 11.96 16.94 3.05
C THR A 213 12.20 16.49 4.50
N PRO A 214 13.44 16.63 5.02
CA PRO A 214 13.73 16.29 6.41
C PRO A 214 12.91 17.13 7.39
N VAL A 215 12.41 16.48 8.44
CA VAL A 215 11.71 17.11 9.55
C VAL A 215 12.60 17.02 10.78
N GLU A 216 12.88 18.17 11.40
CA GLU A 216 13.69 18.28 12.61
C GLU A 216 12.85 18.03 13.86
N ILE A 217 13.34 17.17 14.76
CA ILE A 217 12.73 16.86 16.04
C ILE A 217 13.73 17.19 17.14
N THR A 218 13.32 18.07 18.04
CA THR A 218 14.13 18.48 19.19
C THR A 218 13.84 17.55 20.37
N VAL A 219 14.89 17.20 21.11
CA VAL A 219 14.86 16.31 22.29
C VAL A 219 13.85 16.84 23.32
N ASN A 220 12.64 16.28 23.34
CA ASN A 220 11.63 16.36 24.41
C ASN A 220 10.35 15.58 24.04
N ASP A 221 10.15 15.22 22.77
CA ASP A 221 9.10 14.29 22.37
C ASP A 221 9.59 12.85 22.49
N ASN A 222 9.28 12.18 23.59
CA ASN A 222 9.55 10.74 23.79
C ASN A 222 8.97 9.87 22.66
N THR A 223 7.99 10.38 21.92
CA THR A 223 7.37 9.72 20.78
C THR A 223 6.85 10.74 19.78
N THR A 224 7.32 10.67 18.54
CA THR A 224 6.76 11.41 17.40
C THR A 224 5.78 10.52 16.66
N ASN A 225 4.54 10.98 16.48
CA ASN A 225 3.50 10.25 15.74
C ASN A 225 3.39 10.76 14.31
N ILE A 226 3.49 9.86 13.34
CA ILE A 226 3.36 10.16 11.92
C ILE A 226 1.96 9.70 11.49
N PRO A 227 1.10 10.64 11.04
CA PRO A 227 -0.27 10.30 10.67
C PRO A 227 -0.30 9.39 9.44
N SER A 228 -1.44 8.73 9.27
CA SER A 228 -1.67 7.83 8.15
C SER A 228 -1.52 8.57 6.82
N ALA A 229 -0.68 8.04 5.94
CA ALA A 229 -0.50 8.55 4.58
C ALA A 229 -0.60 7.42 3.55
N LEU A 230 -1.16 7.73 2.38
CA LEU A 230 -1.23 6.82 1.26
C LEU A 230 0.17 6.66 0.65
N VAL A 231 0.62 5.42 0.54
CA VAL A 231 1.92 5.03 0.00
C VAL A 231 1.74 4.03 -1.14
N SER A 232 2.70 4.05 -2.07
CA SER A 232 2.70 3.23 -3.29
C SER A 232 3.96 2.39 -3.38
N GLY A 233 3.82 1.17 -3.87
CA GLY A 233 4.92 0.21 -3.97
C GLY A 233 5.07 -0.66 -2.72
N ASP A 234 5.95 -1.66 -2.84
CA ASP A 234 6.07 -2.72 -1.84
C ASP A 234 7.01 -2.36 -0.69
N ALA A 235 7.99 -1.49 -0.92
CA ALA A 235 8.97 -1.08 0.07
C ALA A 235 8.99 0.43 0.22
N GLN A 236 8.97 0.93 1.46
CA GLN A 236 9.08 2.36 1.78
C GLN A 236 10.21 2.56 2.80
N THR A 237 10.96 3.65 2.69
CA THR A 237 12.15 3.87 3.54
C THR A 237 11.97 5.07 4.44
N LEU A 238 12.26 4.90 5.72
CA LEU A 238 12.43 5.96 6.71
C LEU A 238 13.92 6.09 7.02
N GLN A 239 14.45 7.30 6.86
CA GLN A 239 15.81 7.62 7.29
C GLN A 239 15.76 8.51 8.52
N ILE A 240 16.60 8.22 9.50
CA ILE A 240 16.83 9.04 10.69
C ILE A 240 18.30 9.47 10.70
N VAL A 241 18.55 10.77 10.90
CA VAL A 241 19.90 11.32 11.11
C VAL A 241 19.94 11.93 12.51
N LEU A 242 20.70 11.30 13.40
CA LEU A 242 20.90 11.70 14.79
C LEU A 242 22.16 12.56 14.91
N ASP A 243 22.09 13.65 15.65
CA ASP A 243 23.26 14.37 16.16
C ASP A 243 23.79 13.63 17.40
N ASN A 244 24.99 13.06 17.30
CA ASN A 244 25.54 12.25 18.39
C ASN A 244 25.90 13.14 19.59
N VAL A 245 25.67 12.61 20.79
CA VAL A 245 26.08 13.25 22.05
C VAL A 245 27.13 12.36 22.74
N PRO A 246 28.31 12.89 23.11
CA PRO A 246 29.30 12.13 23.87
C PRO A 246 28.72 11.59 25.20
N GLY A 247 29.02 10.34 25.51
CA GLY A 247 28.59 9.63 26.71
C GLY A 247 27.20 8.99 26.64
N GLU A 248 26.45 9.24 25.57
CA GLU A 248 25.05 8.88 25.47
C GLU A 248 24.84 7.63 24.60
N ARG A 249 23.79 6.86 24.91
CA ARG A 249 23.38 5.65 24.17
C ARG A 249 21.92 5.77 23.73
N PRO A 250 21.60 6.60 22.72
CA PRO A 250 20.22 6.77 22.31
C PRO A 250 19.67 5.50 21.68
N GLU A 251 18.40 5.24 21.93
CA GLU A 251 17.64 4.11 21.38
C GLU A 251 16.44 4.65 20.62
N PHE A 252 16.25 4.16 19.40
CA PHE A 252 15.13 4.48 18.52
C PHE A 252 14.22 3.27 18.40
N THR A 253 12.92 3.49 18.56
CA THR A 253 11.90 2.46 18.33
C THR A 253 10.95 2.90 17.24
N ILE A 254 10.83 2.10 16.18
CA ILE A 254 9.84 2.29 15.12
C ILE A 254 8.67 1.34 15.33
N THR A 255 7.48 1.90 15.49
CA THR A 255 6.24 1.14 15.67
C THR A 255 5.28 1.45 14.54
N VAL A 256 4.87 0.44 13.77
CA VAL A 256 3.73 0.58 12.85
C VAL A 256 2.46 0.66 13.68
N THR A 257 1.81 1.81 13.70
CA THR A 257 0.59 2.04 14.50
C THR A 257 -0.66 1.65 13.75
N SER A 258 -0.65 1.77 12.42
CA SER A 258 -1.68 1.19 11.56
C SER A 258 -1.13 1.00 10.15
N ALA A 259 -1.58 -0.06 9.49
CA ALA A 259 -1.42 -0.19 8.05
C ALA A 259 -2.69 -0.80 7.47
N THR A 260 -3.19 -0.24 6.36
CA THR A 260 -4.40 -0.73 5.68
C THR A 260 -4.22 -0.74 4.17
N ASP A 261 -4.69 -1.80 3.53
CA ASP A 261 -4.79 -1.85 2.07
C ASP A 261 -5.83 -0.81 1.59
N ALA A 262 -5.45 0.06 0.64
CA ALA A 262 -6.28 1.21 0.28
C ALA A 262 -7.51 0.84 -0.56
N VAL A 263 -7.54 -0.35 -1.15
CA VAL A 263 -8.68 -0.83 -1.94
C VAL A 263 -9.61 -1.64 -1.06
N THR A 264 -9.07 -2.62 -0.35
CA THR A 264 -9.86 -3.62 0.39
C THR A 264 -10.15 -3.19 1.82
N SER A 265 -9.51 -2.11 2.30
CA SER A 265 -9.58 -1.61 3.68
C SER A 265 -9.15 -2.64 4.75
N VAL A 266 -8.51 -3.75 4.34
CA VAL A 266 -8.01 -4.77 5.26
C VAL A 266 -6.80 -4.24 6.01
N SER A 267 -6.81 -4.37 7.33
CA SER A 267 -5.67 -4.04 8.19
C SER A 267 -4.57 -5.09 8.09
N ALA A 268 -3.31 -4.67 8.24
CA ALA A 268 -2.17 -5.59 8.25
C ALA A 268 -2.34 -6.67 9.33
N LYS A 269 -2.05 -7.93 8.98
CA LYS A 269 -2.16 -9.07 9.91
C LYS A 269 -1.18 -8.99 11.07
N THR A 270 0.02 -8.52 10.79
CA THR A 270 1.13 -8.43 11.74
C THR A 270 1.78 -7.08 11.56
N PRO A 271 1.22 -5.97 12.10
CA PRO A 271 2.02 -4.77 12.25
C PRO A 271 3.19 -5.17 13.15
N ASN A 272 4.35 -5.39 12.53
CA ASN A 272 5.43 -6.09 13.18
C ASN A 272 5.82 -5.35 14.46
N ALA A 273 6.01 -6.13 15.53
CA ALA A 273 6.41 -5.63 16.83
C ALA A 273 7.63 -4.72 16.68
N ASN A 274 7.53 -3.51 17.24
CA ASN A 274 8.58 -2.53 17.49
C ASN A 274 9.98 -2.94 17.01
N VAL A 275 10.47 -2.31 15.93
CA VAL A 275 11.89 -2.44 15.57
C VAL A 275 12.67 -1.44 16.39
N VAL A 276 13.63 -1.95 17.16
CA VAL A 276 14.48 -1.15 18.03
C VAL A 276 15.89 -1.08 17.44
N GLU A 277 16.45 0.12 17.42
CA GLU A 277 17.84 0.34 17.02
C GLU A 277 18.54 1.19 18.07
N THR A 278 19.66 0.69 18.59
CA THR A 278 20.43 1.36 19.62
C THR A 278 21.72 1.90 19.04
N VAL A 279 22.02 3.17 19.26
CA VAL A 279 23.30 3.76 18.87
C VAL A 279 24.33 3.46 19.96
N LYS A 280 25.49 2.93 19.59
CA LYS A 280 26.57 2.66 20.55
C LYS A 280 27.09 3.97 21.14
N ILE A 281 27.53 3.87 22.40
CA ILE A 281 28.04 5.02 23.15
C ILE A 281 29.20 5.68 22.39
N MET A 282 29.07 6.98 22.15
CA MET A 282 30.21 7.81 21.80
C MET A 282 31.03 8.07 23.06
N PRO A 283 32.32 7.73 23.10
CA PRO A 283 33.11 7.89 24.32
C PRO A 283 33.25 9.36 24.71
N VAL A 284 33.19 9.66 26.00
CA VAL A 284 33.54 10.99 26.48
C VAL A 284 35.05 11.17 26.35
N ILE A 285 35.48 12.12 25.54
CA ILE A 285 36.89 12.50 25.41
C ILE A 285 37.08 13.78 26.23
N GLY A 286 37.91 13.69 27.27
CA GLY A 286 38.26 14.83 28.11
C GLY A 286 39.09 15.88 27.36
N SER A 287 39.26 17.05 27.98
CA SER A 287 40.11 18.10 27.42
C SER A 287 41.58 17.65 27.35
N PHE A 288 42.28 18.14 26.33
CA PHE A 288 43.73 18.01 26.23
C PHE A 288 44.40 18.91 27.28
N GLU A 289 45.23 18.33 28.14
CA GLU A 289 46.08 19.03 29.12
C GLU A 289 47.46 19.36 28.57
#